data_AF-A0A0R0BC21-F1
#
_entry.id   AF-A0A0R0BC21-F1
#
_cell.length_a   1.000
_cell.length_b   1.000
_cell.length_c   1.000
_cell.angle_alpha   90.00
_cell.angle_beta   90.00
_cell.angle_gamma   90.00
#
_symmetry.space_group_name_H-M   'P 1'
#
loop_
_entity.id
_entity.type
_entity.pdbx_description
1 polymer ?
#
loop_
_entity_poly.entity_id
_entity_poly.type
_entity_poly.pdbx_seq_one_letter_code
_entity_poly.pdbx_strand_id
1 'polypeptide(L)'
;MALLTDIKARSITPGSAALPHGGVTGLSLLPSRTQKGQGKWVLRYVSPVTGKRRNAGLGSYPHVGVALAGKLAREMREEIALGQDPLAIKETPVAAPVMPSFQEAAKQVHAELKPGWKNAKHAQQWINTLTEYVFPKIGSLPMDQLQPRHMADVLRPIWLEKAETASRVKQRLHAVMAWGWAHGFNQANPVDVVTHLLPVQPSKTVRQEHQPAMPWADIPAFVKTRLADTNELDVTKRALLFLILTAARSGEVRGMTWDEVNLRNKVWIIPADRMKASQTHRVPLSEQAITLLQVQAGKHDHLVFPSIQSRTVLSDMTLTALLRRLKAHSDSDKRIATAHGFRSSFRDWCSEEGYARDLAERALAHTVQNKVEAAYHRTDLLEQRRPMMQAWADFILPRPAPD
;
A
#
# COMPACT_ATOMS: atom_id res chain seq x y z
N MET A 1 9.22 59.81 35.33
CA MET A 1 7.77 59.99 35.62
C MET A 1 7.45 59.18 36.87
N ALA A 2 6.58 59.68 37.75
CA ALA A 2 6.14 58.91 38.91
C ALA A 2 5.34 57.67 38.47
N LEU A 3 5.53 56.53 39.14
CA LEU A 3 4.77 55.31 38.89
C LEU A 3 3.28 55.57 39.17
N LEU A 4 2.42 55.08 38.28
CA LEU A 4 0.97 55.14 38.47
C LEU A 4 0.60 54.27 39.68
N THR A 5 -0.19 54.82 40.60
CA THR A 5 -0.69 54.11 41.78
C THR A 5 -2.12 53.66 41.58
N ASP A 6 -2.56 52.59 42.23
CA ASP A 6 -3.95 52.10 42.13
C ASP A 6 -4.97 53.17 42.53
N ILE A 7 -4.65 54.00 43.55
CA ILE A 7 -5.49 55.15 43.97
C ILE A 7 -5.77 56.10 42.80
N LYS A 8 -4.72 56.49 42.07
CA LYS A 8 -4.82 57.35 40.88
C LYS A 8 -5.56 56.68 39.72
N ALA A 9 -5.40 55.37 39.56
CA ALA A 9 -6.12 54.60 38.53
C ALA A 9 -7.63 54.51 38.82
N ARG A 10 -8.04 54.30 40.08
CA ARG A 10 -9.46 54.34 40.49
C ARG A 10 -10.09 55.72 40.35
N SER A 11 -9.32 56.78 40.56
CA SER A 11 -9.82 58.15 40.45
C SER A 11 -9.98 58.65 39.01
N ILE A 12 -9.61 57.85 38.00
CA ILE A 12 -9.65 58.27 36.60
C ILE A 12 -11.09 58.61 36.16
N THR A 13 -11.28 59.78 35.58
CA THR A 13 -12.60 60.25 35.12
C THR A 13 -12.84 59.92 33.65
N PRO A 14 -14.10 59.71 33.24
CA PRO A 14 -14.43 59.46 31.85
C PRO A 14 -13.95 60.59 30.94
N GLY A 15 -13.29 60.24 29.83
CA GLY A 15 -12.81 61.21 28.84
C GLY A 15 -11.57 62.03 29.23
N SER A 16 -10.93 61.73 30.36
CA SER A 16 -9.65 62.34 30.73
C SER A 16 -8.49 61.90 29.80
N ALA A 17 -7.33 62.55 29.92
CA ALA A 17 -6.16 62.17 29.16
C ALA A 17 -5.62 60.79 29.58
N ALA A 18 -4.92 60.12 28.67
CA ALA A 18 -4.23 58.87 28.95
C ALA A 18 -3.24 59.02 30.11
N LEU A 19 -3.33 58.15 31.13
CA LEU A 19 -2.40 58.17 32.25
C LEU A 19 -1.21 57.25 31.96
N PRO A 20 0.03 57.77 31.89
CA PRO A 20 1.20 56.92 31.71
C PRO A 20 1.41 56.05 32.95
N HIS A 21 1.83 54.79 32.75
CA HIS A 21 2.17 53.89 33.86
C HIS A 21 3.38 54.40 34.66
N GLY A 22 4.29 55.15 34.02
CA GLY A 22 5.47 55.72 34.66
C GLY A 22 6.65 54.74 34.83
N GLY A 23 6.38 53.44 34.96
CA GLY A 23 7.42 52.40 35.10
C GLY A 23 7.77 51.60 33.84
N VAL A 24 6.94 51.65 32.78
CA VAL A 24 7.20 50.97 31.50
C VAL A 24 6.94 51.94 30.38
N THR A 25 7.94 52.18 29.54
CA THR A 25 7.85 53.15 28.44
C THR A 25 6.75 52.74 27.45
N GLY A 26 5.91 53.68 27.05
CA GLY A 26 4.80 53.43 26.12
C GLY A 26 3.57 52.74 26.72
N LEU A 27 3.61 52.30 27.98
CA LEU A 27 2.43 51.78 28.68
C LEU A 27 1.59 52.92 29.27
N SER A 28 0.30 52.93 28.94
CA SER A 28 -0.65 53.92 29.46
C SER A 28 -2.02 53.30 29.72
N LEU A 29 -2.74 53.86 30.69
CA LEU A 29 -4.15 53.59 30.95
C LEU A 29 -5.00 54.60 30.18
N LEU A 30 -5.78 54.12 29.22
CA LEU A 30 -6.77 54.93 28.51
C LEU A 30 -8.09 54.88 29.26
N PRO A 31 -8.61 56.00 29.79
CA PRO A 31 -9.89 56.00 30.50
C PRO A 31 -11.04 55.56 29.60
N SER A 32 -12.03 54.90 30.21
CA SER A 32 -13.33 54.64 29.58
C SER A 32 -14.06 55.95 29.28
N ARG A 33 -14.92 55.96 28.27
CA ARG A 33 -15.79 57.12 27.98
C ARG A 33 -17.06 57.15 28.84
N THR A 34 -17.36 56.06 29.53
CA THR A 34 -18.67 55.85 30.16
C THR A 34 -18.63 55.72 31.68
N GLN A 35 -17.54 55.18 32.25
CA GLN A 35 -17.48 54.83 33.68
C GLN A 35 -16.19 55.31 34.33
N LYS A 36 -16.33 55.95 35.50
CA LYS A 36 -15.20 56.38 36.36
C LYS A 36 -14.47 55.16 36.89
N GLY A 37 -13.14 55.24 37.00
CA GLY A 37 -12.34 54.14 37.54
C GLY A 37 -12.19 52.94 36.60
N GLN A 38 -12.52 53.09 35.32
CA GLN A 38 -12.32 52.05 34.30
C GLN A 38 -11.50 52.58 33.13
N GLY A 39 -10.72 51.69 32.53
CA GLY A 39 -9.91 52.03 31.37
C GLY A 39 -9.27 50.82 30.72
N LYS A 40 -8.64 51.02 29.56
CA LYS A 40 -7.90 49.97 28.84
C LYS A 40 -6.42 50.23 28.94
N TRP A 41 -5.65 49.20 29.27
CA TRP A 41 -4.19 49.25 29.22
C TRP A 41 -3.73 49.11 27.78
N VAL A 42 -2.93 50.07 27.33
CA VAL A 42 -2.35 50.06 25.99
C VAL A 42 -0.84 50.29 26.09
N LEU A 43 -0.09 49.35 25.54
CA LEU A 43 1.34 49.45 25.29
C LEU A 43 1.58 49.89 23.85
N ARG A 44 2.15 51.09 23.68
CA ARG A 44 2.58 51.62 22.38
C ARG A 44 4.01 51.19 22.10
N TYR A 45 4.26 50.59 20.93
CA TYR A 45 5.59 50.15 20.50
C TYR A 45 5.75 50.26 18.98
N VAL A 46 6.99 50.14 18.51
CA VAL A 46 7.30 49.97 17.08
C VAL A 46 7.62 48.50 16.88
N SER A 47 6.93 47.86 15.93
CA SER A 47 7.17 46.46 15.60
C SER A 47 8.58 46.29 15.04
N PRO A 48 9.42 45.42 15.63
CA PRO A 48 10.77 45.16 15.11
C PRO A 48 10.73 44.44 13.76
N VAL A 49 9.63 43.77 13.44
CA VAL A 49 9.41 43.04 12.18
C VAL A 49 8.91 43.96 11.07
N THR A 50 7.92 44.81 11.35
CA THR A 50 7.23 45.61 10.32
C THR A 50 7.64 47.08 10.28
N GLY A 51 8.38 47.57 11.28
CA GLY A 51 8.77 48.98 11.42
C GLY A 51 7.61 49.95 11.72
N LYS A 52 6.37 49.46 11.83
CA LYS A 52 5.16 50.27 12.05
C LYS A 52 4.86 50.45 13.54
N ARG A 53 4.27 51.60 13.90
CA ARG A 53 3.73 51.86 15.24
C ARG A 53 2.50 50.99 15.49
N ARG A 54 2.51 50.18 16.55
CA ARG A 54 1.39 49.32 16.98
C ARG A 54 1.01 49.62 18.44
N ASN A 55 -0.24 49.29 18.77
CA ASN A 55 -0.81 49.41 20.11
C ASN A 55 -1.26 48.01 20.57
N ALA A 56 -0.62 47.47 21.60
CA ALA A 56 -1.03 46.21 22.22
C ALA A 56 -1.94 46.47 23.41
N GLY A 57 -3.14 45.87 23.41
CA GLY A 57 -4.05 45.89 24.55
C GLY A 57 -3.64 44.87 25.60
N LEU A 58 -3.47 45.29 26.86
CA LEU A 58 -3.08 44.42 27.99
C LEU A 58 -4.25 44.13 28.95
N GLY A 59 -5.48 44.30 28.47
CA GLY A 59 -6.71 44.15 29.25
C GLY A 59 -7.24 45.46 29.83
N SER A 60 -8.29 45.35 30.64
CA SER A 60 -9.04 46.50 31.19
C SER A 60 -8.85 46.62 32.69
N TYR A 61 -8.68 47.84 33.19
CA TYR A 61 -8.73 48.17 34.61
C TYR A 61 -10.21 48.26 35.08
N PRO A 62 -10.58 47.75 36.27
CA PRO A 62 -9.71 47.21 37.33
C PRO A 62 -9.36 45.72 37.21
N HIS A 63 -9.92 44.97 36.26
CA HIS A 63 -9.66 43.52 36.11
C HIS A 63 -8.17 43.20 35.94
N VAL A 64 -7.45 44.02 35.18
CA VAL A 64 -5.99 44.03 35.13
C VAL A 64 -5.50 45.23 35.95
N GLY A 65 -5.01 44.97 37.15
CA GLY A 65 -4.46 45.99 38.03
C GLY A 65 -3.14 46.57 37.52
N VAL A 66 -2.72 47.69 38.10
CA VAL A 66 -1.52 48.45 37.66
C VAL A 66 -0.25 47.57 37.66
N ALA A 67 -0.04 46.79 38.72
CA ALA A 67 1.13 45.93 38.84
C ALA A 67 1.18 44.83 37.77
N LEU A 68 0.03 44.20 37.48
CA LEU A 68 -0.07 43.15 36.47
C LEU A 68 0.12 43.72 35.06
N ALA A 69 -0.48 44.88 34.76
CA ALA A 69 -0.24 45.58 33.49
C ALA A 69 1.24 45.92 33.30
N GLY A 70 1.93 46.36 34.36
CA GLY A 70 3.37 46.63 34.35
C GLY A 70 4.24 45.37 34.18
N LYS A 71 3.80 44.20 34.66
CA LYS A 71 4.46 42.91 34.40
C LYS A 71 4.30 42.50 32.94
N LEU A 72 3.07 42.42 32.43
CA LEU A 72 2.76 42.04 31.05
C LEU A 72 3.45 42.94 30.02
N ALA A 73 3.53 44.25 30.30
CA ALA A 73 4.21 45.18 29.42
C ALA A 73 5.73 45.02 29.39
N ARG A 74 6.35 44.53 30.48
CA ARG A 74 7.79 44.22 30.52
C ARG A 74 8.10 42.95 29.74
N GLU A 75 7.30 41.91 29.90
CA GLU A 75 7.40 40.68 29.11
C GLU A 75 7.32 40.98 27.60
N MET A 76 6.31 41.77 27.18
CA MET A 76 6.21 42.20 25.79
C MET A 76 7.40 43.06 25.33
N ARG A 77 8.00 43.86 26.21
CA ARG A 77 9.19 44.67 25.90
C ARG A 77 10.43 43.80 25.71
N GLU A 78 10.57 42.72 26.48
CA GLU A 78 11.63 41.73 26.32
C GLU A 78 11.52 41.00 24.99
N GLU A 79 10.31 40.57 24.60
CA GLU A 79 10.05 39.96 23.29
C GLU A 79 10.41 40.91 22.13
N ILE A 80 10.04 42.20 22.24
CA ILE A 80 10.40 43.22 21.25
C ILE A 80 11.92 43.42 21.17
N ALA A 81 12.62 43.39 22.31
CA ALA A 81 14.09 43.50 22.35
C ALA A 81 14.78 42.30 21.70
N LEU A 82 14.15 41.12 21.73
CA LEU A 82 14.59 39.91 21.01
C LEU A 82 14.21 39.92 19.51
N GLY A 83 13.67 41.03 18.99
CA GLY A 83 13.30 41.17 17.58
C GLY A 83 11.97 40.52 17.21
N GLN A 84 11.15 40.10 18.18
CA GLN A 84 9.87 39.44 17.95
C GLN A 84 8.71 40.46 18.03
N ASP A 85 7.67 40.30 17.22
CA ASP A 85 6.44 41.12 17.31
C ASP A 85 5.34 40.35 18.08
N PRO A 86 5.00 40.76 19.33
CA PRO A 86 4.06 40.03 20.18
C PRO A 86 2.64 39.93 19.62
N LEU A 87 2.25 40.89 18.76
CA LEU A 87 0.95 40.87 18.10
C LEU A 87 0.95 40.02 16.83
N ALA A 88 2.11 39.77 16.21
CA ALA A 88 2.21 38.83 15.08
C ALA A 88 2.09 37.37 15.56
N ILE A 89 2.62 37.05 16.75
CA ILE A 89 2.53 35.71 17.36
C ILE A 89 1.06 35.38 17.71
N LYS A 90 0.28 36.38 18.19
CA LYS A 90 -1.14 36.20 18.50
C LYS A 90 -2.07 36.16 17.26
N GLU A 91 -1.64 36.70 16.11
CA GLU A 91 -2.42 36.72 14.87
C GLU A 91 -2.24 35.46 14.00
N THR A 92 -1.42 34.49 14.43
CA THR A 92 -1.54 33.11 13.96
C THR A 92 -2.53 32.36 14.86
N PRO A 93 -3.83 32.31 14.54
CA PRO A 93 -4.63 31.20 15.04
C PRO A 93 -3.98 29.95 14.46
N VAL A 94 -3.38 29.12 15.31
CA VAL A 94 -3.22 27.71 14.99
C VAL A 94 -4.65 27.24 14.77
N ALA A 95 -5.09 27.18 13.51
CA ALA A 95 -6.38 26.62 13.17
C ALA A 95 -6.46 25.29 13.91
N ALA A 96 -7.51 25.10 14.72
CA ALA A 96 -7.78 23.80 15.29
C ALA A 96 -7.68 22.79 14.13
N PRO A 97 -6.86 21.74 14.24
CA PRO A 97 -6.68 20.81 13.14
C PRO A 97 -8.07 20.35 12.71
N VAL A 98 -8.43 20.64 11.46
CA VAL A 98 -9.72 20.23 10.90
C VAL A 98 -9.72 18.71 10.99
N MET A 99 -10.53 18.18 11.91
CA MET A 99 -10.63 16.74 12.15
C MET A 99 -11.08 16.08 10.84
N PRO A 100 -10.22 15.28 10.18
CA PRO A 100 -10.60 14.69 8.91
C PRO A 100 -11.68 13.64 9.14
N SER A 101 -12.55 13.47 8.16
CA SER A 101 -13.41 12.28 8.08
C SER A 101 -12.56 11.03 7.77
N PHE A 102 -13.10 9.85 8.05
CA PHE A 102 -12.43 8.59 7.70
C PHE A 102 -12.04 8.53 6.21
N GLN A 103 -12.94 9.00 5.34
CA GLN A 103 -12.72 8.96 3.90
C GLN A 103 -11.58 9.89 3.46
N GLU A 104 -11.48 11.09 4.05
CA GLU A 104 -10.39 12.02 3.77
C GLU A 104 -9.06 11.47 4.27
N ALA A 105 -9.03 10.96 5.50
CA ALA A 105 -7.85 10.30 6.06
C ALA A 105 -7.42 9.11 5.19
N ALA A 106 -8.36 8.27 4.74
CA ALA A 106 -8.07 7.13 3.87
C ALA A 106 -7.46 7.54 2.52
N LYS A 107 -7.92 8.66 1.93
CA LYS A 107 -7.35 9.21 0.69
C LYS A 107 -5.94 9.76 0.91
N GLN A 108 -5.68 10.42 2.03
CA GLN A 108 -4.34 10.93 2.39
C GLN A 108 -3.36 9.76 2.61
N VAL A 109 -3.74 8.78 3.42
CA VAL A 109 -2.96 7.55 3.63
C VAL A 109 -2.67 6.83 2.32
N HIS A 110 -3.68 6.73 1.45
CA HIS A 110 -3.50 6.14 0.13
C HIS A 110 -2.47 6.91 -0.71
N ALA A 111 -2.54 8.24 -0.72
CA ALA A 111 -1.59 9.08 -1.45
C ALA A 111 -0.15 8.95 -0.90
N GLU A 112 0.02 8.84 0.41
CA GLU A 112 1.32 8.68 1.07
C GLU A 112 1.92 7.28 0.84
N LEU A 113 1.10 6.22 0.87
CA LEU A 113 1.58 4.84 0.68
C LEU A 113 1.77 4.48 -0.80
N LYS A 114 1.04 5.12 -1.72
CA LYS A 114 1.05 4.81 -3.15
C LYS A 114 2.45 4.81 -3.78
N PRO A 115 3.35 5.78 -3.51
CA PRO A 115 4.72 5.77 -4.03
C PRO A 115 5.53 4.52 -3.63
N GLY A 116 5.24 3.92 -2.47
CA GLY A 116 5.90 2.70 -2.00
C GLY A 116 5.39 1.41 -2.66
N TRP A 117 4.27 1.45 -3.37
CA TRP A 117 3.69 0.26 -3.99
C TRP A 117 4.16 0.10 -5.43
N LYS A 118 4.88 -1.00 -5.69
CA LYS A 118 5.34 -1.36 -7.04
C LYS A 118 4.20 -1.72 -8.02
N ASN A 119 3.03 -2.11 -7.51
CA ASN A 119 1.93 -2.62 -8.33
C ASN A 119 0.74 -1.64 -8.35
N ALA A 120 0.50 -1.01 -9.50
CA ALA A 120 -0.59 -0.06 -9.68
C ALA A 120 -1.99 -0.66 -9.44
N LYS A 121 -2.21 -1.93 -9.82
CA LYS A 121 -3.47 -2.64 -9.57
C LYS A 121 -3.68 -2.86 -8.07
N HIS A 122 -2.62 -3.14 -7.31
CA HIS A 122 -2.70 -3.21 -5.86
C HIS A 122 -3.07 -1.85 -5.25
N ALA A 123 -2.44 -0.77 -5.71
CA ALA A 123 -2.76 0.59 -5.28
C ALA A 123 -4.22 0.93 -5.51
N GLN A 124 -4.75 0.61 -6.69
CA GLN A 124 -6.16 0.84 -7.00
C GLN A 124 -7.10 -0.06 -6.19
N GLN A 125 -6.75 -1.34 -6.04
CA GLN A 125 -7.53 -2.27 -5.23
C GLN A 125 -7.60 -1.82 -3.78
N TRP A 126 -6.54 -1.20 -3.24
CA TRP A 126 -6.51 -0.71 -1.87
C TRP A 126 -7.62 0.29 -1.59
N ILE A 127 -7.72 1.34 -2.41
CA ILE A 127 -8.74 2.37 -2.23
C ILE A 127 -10.13 1.88 -2.64
N ASN A 128 -10.25 1.13 -3.74
CA ASN A 128 -11.55 0.67 -4.24
C ASN A 128 -12.31 -0.18 -3.21
N THR A 129 -11.62 -1.06 -2.49
CA THR A 129 -12.28 -1.83 -1.42
C THR A 129 -12.71 -0.97 -0.23
N LEU A 130 -12.02 0.13 0.08
CA LEU A 130 -12.52 1.05 1.10
C LEU A 130 -13.76 1.80 0.57
N THR A 131 -13.73 2.20 -0.70
CA THR A 131 -14.89 2.81 -1.39
C THR A 131 -16.11 1.89 -1.42
N GLU A 132 -15.92 0.59 -1.65
CA GLU A 132 -17.02 -0.37 -1.75
C GLU A 132 -17.58 -0.75 -0.36
N TYR A 133 -16.70 -1.09 0.60
CA TYR A 133 -17.14 -1.70 1.86
C TYR A 133 -17.23 -0.74 3.04
N VAL A 134 -16.45 0.36 3.03
CA VAL A 134 -16.22 1.18 4.22
C VAL A 134 -16.85 2.58 4.10
N PHE A 135 -16.56 3.30 3.01
CA PHE A 135 -17.00 4.68 2.83
C PHE A 135 -18.53 4.86 2.92
N PRO A 136 -19.37 3.95 2.37
CA PRO A 136 -20.82 4.09 2.48
C PRO A 136 -21.37 4.03 3.91
N LYS A 137 -20.61 3.45 4.85
CA LYS A 137 -21.04 3.24 6.24
C LYS A 137 -20.46 4.24 7.21
N ILE A 138 -19.14 4.48 7.12
CA ILE A 138 -18.39 5.27 8.11
C ILE A 138 -17.51 6.35 7.47
N GLY A 139 -17.55 6.51 6.15
CA GLY A 139 -16.64 7.39 5.41
C GLY A 139 -16.73 8.86 5.82
N SER A 140 -17.94 9.35 6.11
CA SER A 140 -18.21 10.72 6.52
C SER A 140 -17.99 10.99 8.00
N LEU A 141 -17.78 9.96 8.83
CA LEU A 141 -17.60 10.14 10.27
C LEU A 141 -16.21 10.74 10.56
N PRO A 142 -16.14 11.75 11.45
CA PRO A 142 -14.87 12.28 11.95
C PRO A 142 -14.02 11.20 12.63
N MET A 143 -12.70 11.28 12.47
CA MET A 143 -11.74 10.30 13.00
C MET A 143 -11.83 10.09 14.52
N ASP A 144 -12.12 11.13 15.28
CA ASP A 144 -12.28 11.10 16.74
C ASP A 144 -13.59 10.42 17.22
N GLN A 145 -14.58 10.30 16.34
CA GLN A 145 -15.87 9.65 16.63
C GLN A 145 -15.89 8.17 16.28
N LEU A 146 -14.83 7.65 15.66
CA LEU A 146 -14.76 6.26 15.22
C LEU A 146 -14.47 5.32 16.38
N GLN A 147 -15.41 4.40 16.62
CA GLN A 147 -15.36 3.42 17.69
C GLN A 147 -15.20 1.99 17.14
N PRO A 148 -14.75 1.03 17.97
CA PRO A 148 -14.61 -0.37 17.55
C PRO A 148 -15.89 -0.98 16.97
N ARG A 149 -17.07 -0.59 17.49
CA ARG A 149 -18.37 -1.05 16.97
C ARG A 149 -18.58 -0.68 15.50
N HIS A 150 -18.19 0.53 15.08
CA HIS A 150 -18.36 0.99 13.70
C HIS A 150 -17.53 0.14 12.74
N MET A 151 -16.31 -0.21 13.16
CA MET A 151 -15.41 -1.10 12.40
C MET A 151 -15.96 -2.54 12.34
N ALA A 152 -16.51 -3.04 13.44
CA ALA A 152 -17.16 -4.34 13.48
C ALA A 152 -18.37 -4.39 12.53
N ASP A 153 -19.22 -3.35 12.51
CA ASP A 153 -20.42 -3.29 11.66
C ASP A 153 -20.09 -3.19 10.16
N VAL A 154 -18.96 -2.57 9.82
CA VAL A 154 -18.39 -2.60 8.46
C VAL A 154 -18.01 -4.02 8.06
N LEU A 155 -17.29 -4.73 8.93
CA LEU A 155 -16.73 -6.05 8.64
C LEU A 155 -17.73 -7.19 8.75
N ARG A 156 -18.73 -7.10 9.65
CA ARG A 156 -19.64 -8.20 10.00
C ARG A 156 -20.29 -8.89 8.79
N PRO A 157 -20.82 -8.17 7.77
CA PRO A 157 -21.48 -8.80 6.63
C PRO A 157 -20.53 -9.63 5.75
N ILE A 158 -19.24 -9.29 5.73
CA ILE A 158 -18.23 -9.97 4.90
C ILE A 158 -17.34 -10.92 5.70
N TRP A 159 -17.45 -10.89 7.04
CA TRP A 159 -16.47 -11.48 7.95
C TRP A 159 -16.30 -12.99 7.80
N LEU A 160 -17.42 -13.70 7.66
CA LEU A 160 -17.43 -15.16 7.48
C LEU A 160 -17.58 -15.54 6.01
N GLU A 161 -18.46 -14.87 5.27
CA GLU A 161 -18.76 -15.19 3.86
C GLU A 161 -17.59 -14.87 2.92
N LYS A 162 -16.88 -13.75 3.14
CA LYS A 162 -15.78 -13.27 2.30
C LYS A 162 -14.54 -13.00 3.15
N ALA A 163 -14.11 -14.02 3.90
CA ALA A 163 -13.10 -13.87 4.94
C ALA A 163 -11.77 -13.22 4.49
N GLU A 164 -11.28 -13.55 3.29
CA GLU A 164 -10.08 -12.93 2.72
C GLU A 164 -10.28 -11.44 2.45
N THR A 165 -11.43 -11.06 1.87
CA THR A 165 -11.82 -9.67 1.66
C THR A 165 -11.95 -8.94 2.99
N ALA A 166 -12.60 -9.55 4.00
CA ALA A 166 -12.73 -8.99 5.34
C ALA A 166 -11.38 -8.77 6.02
N SER A 167 -10.44 -9.71 5.89
CA SER A 167 -9.08 -9.58 6.41
C SER A 167 -8.36 -8.38 5.78
N ARG A 168 -8.47 -8.22 4.46
CA ARG A 168 -7.88 -7.08 3.74
C ARG A 168 -8.54 -5.75 4.11
N VAL A 169 -9.87 -5.71 4.26
CA VAL A 169 -10.57 -4.51 4.70
C VAL A 169 -10.14 -4.14 6.13
N LYS A 170 -10.06 -5.12 7.06
CA LYS A 170 -9.56 -4.89 8.42
C LYS A 170 -8.14 -4.31 8.43
N GLN A 171 -7.23 -4.87 7.64
CA GLN A 171 -5.85 -4.35 7.52
C GLN A 171 -5.82 -2.89 7.06
N ARG A 172 -6.68 -2.52 6.11
CA ARG A 172 -6.77 -1.16 5.59
C ARG A 172 -7.40 -0.20 6.59
N LEU A 173 -8.47 -0.61 7.25
CA LEU A 173 -9.04 0.13 8.39
C LEU A 173 -7.98 0.40 9.45
N HIS A 174 -7.21 -0.62 9.82
CA HIS A 174 -6.12 -0.50 10.79
C HIS A 174 -5.07 0.51 10.33
N ALA A 175 -4.64 0.47 9.06
CA ALA A 175 -3.66 1.41 8.53
C ALA A 175 -4.15 2.87 8.62
N VAL A 176 -5.41 3.13 8.27
CA VAL A 176 -5.99 4.48 8.34
C VAL A 176 -6.12 4.97 9.79
N MET A 177 -6.61 4.12 10.69
CA MET A 177 -6.76 4.47 12.11
C MET A 177 -5.42 4.63 12.84
N ALA A 178 -4.40 3.85 12.46
CA ALA A 178 -3.04 4.01 12.99
C ALA A 178 -2.40 5.31 12.51
N TRP A 179 -2.61 5.67 11.24
CA TRP A 179 -2.19 6.97 10.71
C TRP A 179 -2.86 8.12 11.46
N GLY A 180 -4.16 8.04 11.71
CA GLY A 180 -4.87 9.05 12.49
C GLY A 180 -4.35 9.17 13.92
N TRP A 181 -4.00 8.03 14.54
CA TRP A 181 -3.44 8.02 15.89
C TRP A 181 -2.08 8.71 15.93
N ALA A 182 -1.23 8.45 14.93
CA ALA A 182 0.08 9.12 14.80
C ALA A 182 -0.04 10.65 14.61
N HIS A 183 -1.13 11.13 14.01
CA HIS A 183 -1.43 12.55 13.82
C HIS A 183 -2.23 13.17 14.97
N GLY A 184 -2.58 12.39 16.00
CA GLY A 184 -3.36 12.87 17.15
C GLY A 184 -4.85 13.05 16.88
N PHE A 185 -5.39 12.52 15.78
CA PHE A 185 -6.83 12.59 15.45
C PHE A 185 -7.68 11.61 16.27
N ASN A 186 -7.07 10.54 16.77
CA ASN A 186 -7.70 9.58 17.66
C ASN A 186 -6.70 9.13 18.73
N GLN A 187 -7.21 8.68 19.88
CA GLN A 187 -6.37 8.35 21.05
C GLN A 187 -5.80 6.92 21.02
N ALA A 188 -6.43 6.02 20.25
CA ALA A 188 -6.02 4.64 20.08
C ALA A 188 -6.56 4.11 18.75
N ASN A 189 -6.05 2.99 18.27
CA ASN A 189 -6.59 2.33 17.08
C ASN A 189 -7.78 1.42 17.46
N PRO A 190 -9.03 1.80 17.13
CA PRO A 190 -10.19 0.99 17.50
C PRO A 190 -10.20 -0.39 16.81
N VAL A 191 -9.43 -0.59 15.73
CA VAL A 191 -9.40 -1.82 14.94
C VAL A 191 -8.76 -2.99 15.69
N ASP A 192 -7.90 -2.68 16.68
CA ASP A 192 -7.16 -3.68 17.45
C ASP A 192 -8.08 -4.60 18.24
N VAL A 193 -9.17 -4.07 18.77
CA VAL A 193 -10.13 -4.80 19.60
C VAL A 193 -11.35 -5.33 18.83
N VAL A 194 -11.46 -5.04 17.53
CA VAL A 194 -12.64 -5.42 16.71
C VAL A 194 -12.89 -6.92 16.66
N THR A 195 -11.84 -7.73 16.77
CA THR A 195 -11.97 -9.20 16.81
C THR A 195 -12.71 -9.71 18.04
N HIS A 196 -12.80 -8.94 19.13
CA HIS A 196 -13.64 -9.29 20.27
C HIS A 196 -15.14 -9.06 20.00
N LEU A 197 -15.47 -8.28 18.97
CA LEU A 197 -16.85 -7.97 18.56
C LEU A 197 -17.33 -8.82 17.37
N LEU A 198 -16.49 -9.72 16.87
CA LEU A 198 -16.76 -10.54 15.71
C LEU A 198 -16.50 -12.01 16.04
N PRO A 199 -17.25 -12.96 15.44
CA PRO A 199 -17.02 -14.38 15.69
C PRO A 199 -15.62 -14.80 15.24
N VAL A 200 -15.08 -15.84 15.88
CA VAL A 200 -13.78 -16.39 15.53
C VAL A 200 -13.79 -16.84 14.07
N GLN A 201 -12.86 -16.31 13.29
CA GLN A 201 -12.63 -16.79 11.93
C GLN A 201 -11.87 -18.12 11.99
N PRO A 202 -12.30 -19.18 11.27
CA PRO A 202 -11.45 -20.35 11.07
C PRO A 202 -10.06 -19.94 10.57
N SER A 203 -9.03 -20.65 11.03
CA SER A 203 -7.64 -20.29 10.73
C SER A 203 -7.40 -20.25 9.22
N LYS A 204 -6.44 -19.42 8.77
CA LYS A 204 -6.10 -19.32 7.34
C LYS A 204 -5.73 -20.69 6.75
N THR A 205 -5.06 -21.54 7.52
CA THR A 205 -4.69 -22.90 7.12
C THR A 205 -5.90 -23.78 6.85
N VAL A 206 -6.96 -23.69 7.67
CA VAL A 206 -8.21 -24.44 7.46
C VAL A 206 -8.98 -23.95 6.23
N ARG A 207 -8.77 -22.70 5.81
CA ARG A 207 -9.44 -22.08 4.64
C ARG A 207 -8.61 -22.10 3.37
N GLN A 208 -7.35 -22.51 3.45
CA GLN A 208 -6.45 -22.48 2.30
C GLN A 208 -6.76 -23.69 1.42
N GLU A 209 -7.68 -23.51 0.49
CA GLU A 209 -7.82 -24.46 -0.60
C GLU A 209 -6.62 -24.31 -1.55
N HIS A 210 -5.93 -25.42 -1.79
CA HIS A 210 -4.86 -25.46 -2.78
C HIS A 210 -5.44 -25.18 -4.17
N GLN A 211 -4.61 -24.60 -5.05
CA GLN A 211 -5.02 -24.37 -6.43
C GLN A 211 -5.15 -25.73 -7.11
N PRO A 212 -6.30 -26.07 -7.74
CA PRO A 212 -6.51 -27.37 -8.35
C PRO A 212 -5.45 -27.66 -9.41
N ALA A 213 -4.88 -28.84 -9.32
CA ALA A 213 -3.80 -29.31 -10.18
C ALA A 213 -4.27 -30.53 -10.97
N MET A 214 -3.76 -30.68 -12.19
CA MET A 214 -3.94 -31.92 -12.94
C MET A 214 -2.96 -32.95 -12.37
N PRO A 215 -3.38 -34.18 -12.04
CA PRO A 215 -2.43 -35.24 -11.69
C PRO A 215 -1.37 -35.35 -12.77
N TRP A 216 -0.10 -35.37 -12.38
CA TRP A 216 1.00 -35.27 -13.34
C TRP A 216 0.97 -36.41 -14.38
N ALA A 217 0.51 -37.60 -13.97
CA ALA A 217 0.32 -38.78 -14.82
C ALA A 217 -0.65 -38.54 -15.99
N ASP A 218 -1.62 -37.64 -15.85
CA ASP A 218 -2.64 -37.38 -16.87
C ASP A 218 -2.23 -36.27 -17.86
N ILE A 219 -1.19 -35.49 -17.52
CA ILE A 219 -0.73 -34.37 -18.34
C ILE A 219 -0.35 -34.80 -19.76
N PRO A 220 0.39 -35.90 -20.00
CA PRO A 220 0.75 -36.32 -21.36
C PRO A 220 -0.49 -36.58 -22.24
N ALA A 221 -1.50 -37.25 -21.69
CA ALA A 221 -2.76 -37.52 -22.40
C ALA A 221 -3.52 -36.21 -22.70
N PHE A 222 -3.59 -35.28 -21.74
CA PHE A 222 -4.19 -33.97 -21.95
C PHE A 222 -3.46 -33.16 -23.01
N VAL A 223 -2.13 -33.11 -22.97
CA VAL A 223 -1.31 -32.38 -23.96
C VAL A 223 -1.53 -32.97 -25.35
N LYS A 224 -1.44 -34.30 -25.50
CA LYS A 224 -1.65 -34.98 -26.78
C LYS A 224 -3.04 -34.70 -27.37
N THR A 225 -4.09 -34.79 -26.55
CA THR A 225 -5.48 -34.70 -27.04
C THR A 225 -6.00 -33.28 -27.18
N ARG A 226 -5.47 -32.31 -26.41
CA ARG A 226 -6.02 -30.94 -26.35
C ARG A 226 -5.06 -29.86 -26.83
N LEU A 227 -3.75 -30.07 -26.72
CA LEU A 227 -2.73 -29.06 -27.00
C LEU A 227 -1.81 -29.38 -28.19
N ALA A 228 -1.64 -30.64 -28.58
CA ALA A 228 -0.71 -31.03 -29.66
C ALA A 228 -1.27 -30.72 -31.06
N ASP A 229 -2.59 -30.84 -31.26
CA ASP A 229 -3.26 -30.46 -32.50
C ASP A 229 -3.53 -28.95 -32.51
N THR A 230 -2.52 -28.20 -32.94
CA THR A 230 -2.60 -26.74 -33.07
C THR A 230 -2.43 -26.32 -34.53
N ASN A 231 -3.53 -25.85 -35.13
CA ASN A 231 -3.45 -24.95 -36.28
C ASN A 231 -2.45 -23.82 -35.99
N GLU A 232 -1.82 -23.27 -37.04
CA GLU A 232 -0.74 -22.28 -36.94
C GLU A 232 -1.07 -21.04 -36.09
N LEU A 233 -2.36 -20.77 -35.87
CA LEU A 233 -2.91 -19.59 -35.20
C LEU A 233 -3.19 -19.76 -33.70
N ASP A 234 -3.07 -20.95 -33.08
CA ASP A 234 -3.42 -21.10 -31.65
C ASP A 234 -2.26 -20.75 -30.70
N VAL A 235 -1.99 -19.44 -30.58
CA VAL A 235 -0.99 -18.89 -29.66
C VAL A 235 -1.30 -19.24 -28.20
N THR A 236 -2.58 -19.34 -27.83
CA THR A 236 -2.99 -19.57 -26.43
C THR A 236 -2.68 -21.00 -25.97
N LYS A 237 -2.96 -22.00 -26.82
CA LYS A 237 -2.55 -23.40 -26.53
C LYS A 237 -1.04 -23.53 -26.44
N ARG A 238 -0.29 -22.87 -27.34
CA ARG A 238 1.19 -22.88 -27.32
C ARG A 238 1.75 -22.22 -26.06
N ALA A 239 1.17 -21.10 -25.61
CA ALA A 239 1.54 -20.46 -24.35
C ALA A 239 1.26 -21.37 -23.14
N LEU A 240 0.13 -22.08 -23.13
CA LEU A 240 -0.18 -23.05 -22.08
C LEU A 240 0.79 -24.24 -22.09
N LEU A 241 1.10 -24.80 -23.26
CA LEU A 241 2.05 -25.90 -23.38
C LEU A 241 3.46 -25.47 -22.94
N PHE A 242 3.91 -24.28 -23.35
CA PHE A 242 5.18 -23.72 -22.92
C PHE A 242 5.22 -23.51 -21.38
N LEU A 243 4.12 -23.05 -20.78
CA LEU A 243 3.98 -22.95 -19.33
C LEU A 243 4.16 -24.31 -18.64
N ILE A 244 3.52 -25.36 -19.18
CA ILE A 244 3.62 -26.72 -18.63
C ILE A 244 5.06 -27.24 -18.73
N LEU A 245 5.70 -27.10 -19.89
CA LEU A 245 7.08 -27.56 -20.14
C LEU A 245 8.12 -26.83 -19.27
N THR A 246 7.90 -25.55 -18.97
CA THR A 246 8.84 -24.73 -18.19
C THR A 246 8.52 -24.66 -16.71
N ALA A 247 7.33 -25.12 -16.30
CA ALA A 247 6.76 -24.90 -14.97
C ALA A 247 6.75 -23.42 -14.53
N ALA A 248 6.76 -22.47 -15.47
CA ALA A 248 6.77 -21.04 -15.16
C ALA A 248 5.38 -20.52 -14.73
N ARG A 249 5.31 -19.30 -14.19
CA ARG A 249 4.02 -18.69 -13.81
C ARG A 249 3.32 -18.12 -15.05
N SER A 250 1.98 -18.11 -15.02
CA SER A 250 1.16 -17.53 -16.11
C SER A 250 1.57 -16.10 -16.49
N GLY A 251 1.86 -15.24 -15.52
CA GLY A 251 2.31 -13.86 -15.81
C GLY A 251 3.69 -13.79 -16.46
N GLU A 252 4.58 -14.72 -16.14
CA GLU A 252 5.94 -14.81 -16.73
C GLU A 252 5.83 -15.21 -18.20
N VAL A 253 5.04 -16.25 -18.50
CA VAL A 253 4.86 -16.74 -19.89
C VAL A 253 4.10 -15.74 -20.77
N ARG A 254 3.00 -15.15 -20.28
CA ARG A 254 2.19 -14.23 -21.08
C ARG A 254 2.93 -12.96 -21.49
N GLY A 255 3.81 -12.46 -20.62
CA GLY A 255 4.61 -11.27 -20.88
C GLY A 255 6.00 -11.57 -21.43
N MET A 256 6.29 -12.83 -21.80
CA MET A 256 7.61 -13.25 -22.30
C MET A 256 7.97 -12.51 -23.59
N THR A 257 9.20 -11.99 -23.63
CA THR A 257 9.75 -11.25 -24.78
C THR A 257 10.90 -12.04 -25.42
N TRP A 258 11.20 -11.74 -26.69
CA TRP A 258 12.32 -12.39 -27.40
C TRP A 258 13.68 -12.05 -26.80
N ASP A 259 13.84 -10.84 -26.24
CA ASP A 259 15.09 -10.39 -25.60
C ASP A 259 15.47 -11.24 -24.37
N GLU A 260 14.50 -11.93 -23.76
CA GLU A 260 14.72 -12.83 -22.62
C GLU A 260 15.24 -14.22 -23.06
N VAL A 261 15.19 -14.54 -24.36
CA VAL A 261 15.48 -15.88 -24.86
C VAL A 261 16.90 -15.96 -25.42
N ASN A 262 17.75 -16.74 -24.76
CA ASN A 262 19.05 -17.12 -25.28
C ASN A 262 18.97 -18.54 -25.88
N LEU A 263 18.62 -18.63 -27.16
CA LEU A 263 18.52 -19.90 -27.88
C LEU A 263 19.87 -20.63 -27.98
N ARG A 264 20.98 -19.89 -28.08
CA ARG A 264 22.34 -20.47 -28.15
C ARG A 264 22.68 -21.28 -26.90
N ASN A 265 22.38 -20.72 -25.74
CA ASN A 265 22.62 -21.37 -24.45
C ASN A 265 21.44 -22.22 -23.97
N LYS A 266 20.34 -22.24 -24.73
CA LYS A 266 19.07 -22.91 -24.40
C LYS A 266 18.54 -22.47 -23.03
N VAL A 267 18.43 -21.16 -22.81
CA VAL A 267 17.97 -20.58 -21.54
C VAL A 267 16.98 -19.44 -21.81
N TRP A 268 15.90 -19.41 -21.05
CA TRP A 268 15.03 -18.24 -20.90
C TRP A 268 15.37 -17.51 -19.60
N ILE A 269 15.69 -16.23 -19.67
CA ILE A 269 16.16 -15.39 -18.55
C ILE A 269 15.08 -14.37 -18.21
N ILE A 270 14.35 -14.61 -17.11
CA ILE A 270 13.31 -13.72 -16.64
C ILE A 270 13.95 -12.67 -15.70
N PRO A 271 13.85 -11.37 -16.02
CA PRO A 271 14.47 -10.32 -15.23
C PRO A 271 13.78 -10.13 -13.87
N ALA A 272 14.53 -9.61 -12.90
CA ALA A 272 14.09 -9.50 -11.50
C ALA A 272 12.83 -8.64 -11.30
N ASP A 273 12.64 -7.62 -12.12
CA ASP A 273 11.47 -6.72 -12.12
C ASP A 273 10.16 -7.44 -12.49
N ARG A 274 10.23 -8.48 -13.33
CA ARG A 274 9.08 -9.35 -13.67
C ARG A 274 8.86 -10.48 -12.66
N MET A 275 9.84 -10.76 -11.81
CA MET A 275 9.79 -11.88 -10.87
C MET A 275 9.14 -11.49 -9.53
N LYS A 276 8.22 -12.34 -9.05
CA LYS A 276 7.56 -12.16 -7.74
C LYS A 276 8.56 -12.05 -6.58
N ALA A 277 9.68 -12.76 -6.67
CA ALA A 277 10.74 -12.77 -5.66
C ALA A 277 11.76 -11.63 -5.82
N SER A 278 11.60 -10.76 -6.83
CA SER A 278 12.56 -9.70 -7.17
C SER A 278 14.00 -10.20 -7.39
N GLN A 279 14.15 -11.41 -7.93
CA GLN A 279 15.43 -12.03 -8.30
C GLN A 279 15.32 -12.58 -9.71
N THR A 280 16.35 -12.39 -10.52
CA THR A 280 16.43 -12.95 -11.88
C THR A 280 16.29 -14.46 -11.84
N HIS A 281 15.50 -15.01 -12.77
CA HIS A 281 15.28 -16.45 -12.86
C HIS A 281 15.67 -16.98 -14.23
N ARG A 282 16.59 -17.95 -14.25
CA ARG A 282 16.98 -18.65 -15.48
C ARG A 282 16.26 -19.98 -15.57
N VAL A 283 15.54 -20.20 -16.66
CA VAL A 283 14.82 -21.44 -16.96
C VAL A 283 15.58 -22.16 -18.08
N PRO A 284 16.13 -23.36 -17.86
CA PRO A 284 16.71 -24.13 -18.94
C PRO A 284 15.59 -24.60 -19.88
N LEU A 285 15.79 -24.44 -21.18
CA LEU A 285 14.82 -24.78 -22.21
C LEU A 285 15.09 -26.20 -22.71
N SER A 286 14.08 -27.07 -22.63
CA SER A 286 14.07 -28.39 -23.25
C SER A 286 13.93 -28.28 -24.77
N GLU A 287 14.25 -29.36 -25.49
CA GLU A 287 14.10 -29.40 -26.96
C GLU A 287 12.67 -29.10 -27.39
N GLN A 288 11.67 -29.66 -26.69
CA GLN A 288 10.25 -29.40 -26.95
C GLN A 288 9.89 -27.92 -26.77
N ALA A 289 10.44 -27.27 -25.74
CA ALA A 289 10.22 -25.84 -25.51
C ALA A 289 10.87 -24.99 -26.62
N ILE A 290 12.07 -25.38 -27.08
CA ILE A 290 12.75 -24.71 -28.20
C ILE A 290 11.96 -24.85 -29.50
N THR A 291 11.46 -26.05 -29.82
CA THR A 291 10.62 -26.27 -31.00
C THR A 291 9.38 -25.36 -30.97
N LEU A 292 8.74 -25.20 -29.81
CA LEU A 292 7.62 -24.26 -29.67
C LEU A 292 8.00 -22.81 -29.92
N LEU A 293 9.18 -22.38 -29.44
CA LEU A 293 9.70 -21.04 -29.69
C LEU A 293 10.00 -20.84 -31.18
N GLN A 294 10.60 -21.82 -31.85
CA GLN A 294 10.87 -21.73 -33.30
C GLN A 294 9.59 -21.52 -34.11
N VAL A 295 8.48 -22.18 -33.75
CA VAL A 295 7.18 -21.96 -34.42
C VAL A 295 6.57 -20.58 -34.14
N GLN A 296 6.99 -19.91 -33.05
CA GLN A 296 6.57 -18.54 -32.75
C GLN A 296 7.49 -17.48 -33.35
N ALA A 297 8.71 -17.84 -33.72
CA ALA A 297 9.68 -16.91 -34.29
C ALA A 297 9.12 -16.22 -35.55
N GLY A 298 9.32 -14.91 -35.65
CA GLY A 298 8.82 -14.10 -36.76
C GLY A 298 7.33 -13.75 -36.72
N LYS A 299 6.53 -14.29 -35.79
CA LYS A 299 5.11 -13.94 -35.66
C LYS A 299 4.88 -12.59 -34.96
N HIS A 300 5.86 -12.10 -34.22
CA HIS A 300 5.86 -10.79 -33.55
C HIS A 300 7.29 -10.38 -33.17
N ASP A 301 7.60 -9.10 -33.29
CA ASP A 301 8.96 -8.57 -33.10
C ASP A 301 9.42 -8.62 -31.64
N HIS A 302 8.54 -8.25 -30.71
CA HIS A 302 8.86 -8.19 -29.28
C HIS A 302 8.35 -9.36 -28.42
N LEU A 303 7.05 -9.70 -28.50
CA LEU A 303 6.41 -10.71 -27.65
C LEU A 303 6.51 -12.12 -28.25
N VAL A 304 6.75 -13.14 -27.42
CA VAL A 304 6.75 -14.55 -27.84
C VAL A 304 5.32 -15.08 -28.03
N PHE A 305 4.40 -14.67 -27.17
CA PHE A 305 3.00 -15.10 -27.19
C PHE A 305 2.03 -13.90 -27.23
N PRO A 306 1.90 -13.20 -28.38
CA PRO A 306 1.01 -12.05 -28.49
C PRO A 306 -0.47 -12.45 -28.58
N SER A 307 -1.35 -11.57 -28.13
CA SER A 307 -2.78 -11.62 -28.45
C SER A 307 -2.98 -11.52 -29.96
N ILE A 308 -3.80 -12.40 -30.52
CA ILE A 308 -4.06 -12.46 -31.98
C ILE A 308 -4.69 -11.14 -32.46
N GLN A 309 -5.69 -10.65 -31.73
CA GLN A 309 -6.47 -9.48 -32.15
C GLN A 309 -5.75 -8.16 -31.83
N SER A 310 -5.30 -7.99 -30.58
CA SER A 310 -4.74 -6.71 -30.12
C SER A 310 -3.23 -6.60 -30.30
N ARG A 311 -2.54 -7.70 -30.63
CA ARG A 311 -1.06 -7.77 -30.73
C ARG A 311 -0.34 -7.36 -29.42
N THR A 312 -1.06 -7.36 -28.30
CA THR A 312 -0.52 -7.03 -26.97
C THR A 312 -0.37 -8.29 -26.09
N VAL A 313 0.15 -8.12 -24.87
CA VAL A 313 0.25 -9.19 -23.86
C VAL A 313 -1.12 -9.83 -23.61
N LEU A 314 -1.15 -11.17 -23.53
CA LEU A 314 -2.38 -11.92 -23.22
C LEU A 314 -2.93 -11.52 -21.84
N SER A 315 -4.25 -11.48 -21.70
CA SER A 315 -4.91 -11.13 -20.44
C SER A 315 -4.63 -12.15 -19.31
N ASP A 316 -4.76 -11.74 -18.05
CA ASP A 316 -4.63 -12.63 -16.88
C ASP A 316 -5.56 -13.85 -16.96
N MET A 317 -6.72 -13.68 -17.59
CA MET A 317 -7.75 -14.71 -17.70
C MET A 317 -7.56 -15.65 -18.88
N THR A 318 -6.69 -15.35 -19.83
CA THR A 318 -6.60 -16.08 -21.10
C THR A 318 -6.32 -17.57 -20.91
N LEU A 319 -5.30 -17.94 -20.13
CA LEU A 319 -4.97 -19.35 -19.89
C LEU A 319 -6.04 -20.05 -19.03
N THR A 320 -6.59 -19.35 -18.03
CA THR A 320 -7.68 -19.87 -17.20
C THR A 320 -8.94 -20.14 -18.02
N ALA A 321 -9.30 -19.24 -18.94
CA ALA A 321 -10.43 -19.40 -19.84
C ALA A 321 -10.22 -20.56 -20.81
N LEU A 322 -8.99 -20.75 -21.33
CA LEU A 322 -8.64 -21.90 -22.16
C LEU A 322 -8.85 -23.21 -21.38
N LEU A 323 -8.31 -23.33 -20.17
CA LEU A 323 -8.44 -24.55 -19.36
C LEU A 323 -9.90 -24.89 -19.04
N ARG A 324 -10.73 -23.87 -18.76
CA ARG A 324 -12.17 -24.03 -18.57
C ARG A 324 -12.86 -24.54 -19.84
N ARG A 325 -12.54 -23.94 -20.99
CA ARG A 325 -13.08 -24.35 -22.30
C ARG A 325 -12.70 -25.78 -22.66
N LEU A 326 -11.46 -26.18 -22.35
CA LEU A 326 -10.95 -27.53 -22.58
C LEU A 326 -11.41 -28.54 -21.53
N LYS A 327 -12.12 -28.10 -20.48
CA LYS A 327 -12.56 -28.92 -19.34
C LYS A 327 -11.40 -29.71 -18.73
N ALA A 328 -10.26 -29.05 -18.51
CA ALA A 328 -9.08 -29.68 -17.91
C ALA A 328 -9.42 -30.21 -16.50
N HIS A 329 -9.42 -31.53 -16.33
CA HIS A 329 -9.73 -32.14 -15.04
C HIS A 329 -8.64 -31.83 -14.01
N SER A 330 -8.99 -31.97 -12.74
CA SER A 330 -8.05 -31.78 -11.63
C SER A 330 -8.25 -32.82 -10.54
N ASP A 331 -7.31 -32.85 -9.60
CA ASP A 331 -7.33 -33.58 -8.34
C ASP A 331 -8.48 -33.19 -7.40
N SER A 332 -9.13 -32.06 -7.67
CA SER A 332 -10.19 -31.49 -6.85
C SER A 332 -11.55 -31.74 -7.50
N ASP A 333 -12.44 -32.45 -6.80
CA ASP A 333 -13.77 -32.76 -7.33
C ASP A 333 -14.52 -31.50 -7.77
N LYS A 334 -15.14 -31.57 -8.96
CA LYS A 334 -15.89 -30.48 -9.64
C LYS A 334 -15.10 -29.20 -9.95
N ARG A 335 -13.78 -29.18 -9.75
CA ARG A 335 -12.91 -28.04 -10.09
C ARG A 335 -12.05 -28.35 -11.31
N ILE A 336 -11.65 -27.28 -12.00
CA ILE A 336 -10.86 -27.34 -13.23
C ILE A 336 -9.42 -26.98 -12.88
N ALA A 337 -8.47 -27.70 -13.47
CA ALA A 337 -7.05 -27.42 -13.28
C ALA A 337 -6.74 -25.96 -13.65
N THR A 338 -5.85 -25.35 -12.86
CA THR A 338 -5.43 -23.96 -13.08
C THR A 338 -4.06 -23.90 -13.73
N ALA A 339 -3.74 -22.78 -14.40
CA ALA A 339 -2.39 -22.58 -14.93
C ALA A 339 -1.33 -22.63 -13.81
N HIS A 340 -1.66 -22.22 -12.59
CA HIS A 340 -0.76 -22.36 -11.44
C HIS A 340 -0.67 -23.81 -10.95
N GLY A 341 -1.74 -24.58 -11.05
CA GLY A 341 -1.82 -25.99 -10.63
C GLY A 341 -0.79 -26.89 -11.32
N PHE A 342 -0.45 -26.64 -12.59
CA PHE A 342 0.60 -27.40 -13.28
C PHE A 342 1.99 -27.31 -12.63
N ARG A 343 2.23 -26.26 -11.82
CA ARG A 343 3.46 -26.14 -11.03
C ARG A 343 3.46 -27.08 -9.83
N SER A 344 2.30 -27.34 -9.24
CA SER A 344 2.12 -28.40 -8.25
C SER A 344 2.34 -29.75 -8.91
N SER A 345 1.73 -29.99 -10.07
CA SER A 345 1.93 -31.24 -10.83
C SER A 345 3.41 -31.51 -11.13
N PHE A 346 4.16 -30.50 -11.59
CA PHE A 346 5.61 -30.61 -11.79
C PHE A 346 6.36 -30.92 -10.48
N ARG A 347 5.96 -30.30 -9.37
CA ARG A 347 6.58 -30.53 -8.06
C ARG A 347 6.35 -31.95 -7.57
N ASP A 348 5.15 -32.47 -7.76
CA ASP A 348 4.75 -33.83 -7.39
C ASP A 348 5.50 -34.84 -8.26
N TRP A 349 5.53 -34.65 -9.58
CA TRP A 349 6.33 -35.47 -10.51
C TRP A 349 7.81 -35.51 -10.10
N CYS A 350 8.42 -34.36 -9.80
CA CYS A 350 9.80 -34.32 -9.34
C CYS A 350 10.01 -35.15 -8.06
N SER A 351 9.02 -35.15 -7.16
CA SER A 351 9.10 -35.90 -5.91
C SER A 351 9.03 -37.41 -6.14
N GLU A 352 8.17 -37.85 -7.06
CA GLU A 352 7.98 -39.28 -7.37
C GLU A 352 9.14 -39.85 -8.21
N GLU A 353 9.68 -39.06 -9.14
CA GLU A 353 10.87 -39.43 -9.93
C GLU A 353 12.20 -39.31 -9.15
N GLY A 354 12.14 -38.92 -7.87
CA GLY A 354 13.32 -38.88 -6.99
C GLY A 354 14.26 -37.69 -7.23
N TYR A 355 13.83 -36.63 -7.91
CA TYR A 355 14.61 -35.41 -8.04
C TYR A 355 14.74 -34.67 -6.70
N ALA A 356 15.93 -34.11 -6.46
CA ALA A 356 16.18 -33.35 -5.23
C ALA A 356 15.20 -32.18 -5.08
N ARG A 357 14.58 -32.07 -3.90
CA ARG A 357 13.62 -31.00 -3.57
C ARG A 357 14.16 -29.61 -3.92
N ASP A 358 15.41 -29.32 -3.58
CA ASP A 358 16.02 -28.02 -3.86
C ASP A 358 16.05 -27.68 -5.36
N LEU A 359 16.32 -28.66 -6.23
CA LEU A 359 16.30 -28.44 -7.68
C LEU A 359 14.89 -28.09 -8.19
N ALA A 360 13.87 -28.80 -7.70
CA ALA A 360 12.48 -28.55 -8.05
C ALA A 360 11.99 -27.17 -7.55
N GLU A 361 12.30 -26.80 -6.30
CA GLU A 361 11.95 -25.48 -5.75
C GLU A 361 12.65 -24.34 -6.51
N ARG A 362 13.91 -24.54 -6.93
CA ARG A 362 14.65 -23.58 -7.77
C ARG A 362 14.05 -23.45 -9.16
N ALA A 363 13.64 -24.55 -9.80
CA ALA A 363 12.94 -24.51 -11.09
C ALA A 363 11.62 -23.73 -11.00
N LEU A 364 10.96 -23.78 -9.84
CA LEU A 364 9.75 -23.02 -9.56
C LEU A 364 10.04 -21.57 -9.13
N ALA A 365 11.30 -21.14 -9.00
CA ALA A 365 11.66 -19.83 -8.43
C ALA A 365 10.92 -19.57 -7.10
N HIS A 366 10.88 -20.58 -6.23
CA HIS A 366 10.42 -20.43 -4.86
C HIS A 366 11.56 -19.88 -4.01
N THR A 367 11.25 -18.90 -3.16
CA THR A 367 12.23 -18.37 -2.21
C THR A 367 12.44 -19.38 -1.09
N VAL A 368 13.70 -19.72 -0.82
CA VAL A 368 14.08 -20.54 0.33
C VAL A 368 13.61 -19.81 1.59
N GLN A 369 12.69 -20.44 2.35
CA GLN A 369 12.06 -19.82 3.52
C GLN A 369 13.05 -19.62 4.67
N ASN A 370 14.07 -20.49 4.76
CA ASN A 370 15.10 -20.41 5.77
C ASN A 370 16.18 -19.41 5.36
N LYS A 371 16.27 -18.28 6.08
CA LYS A 371 17.27 -17.23 5.82
C LYS A 371 18.71 -17.74 5.92
N VAL A 372 18.97 -18.78 6.72
CA VAL A 372 20.30 -19.39 6.86
C VAL A 372 20.65 -20.20 5.61
N GLU A 373 19.75 -21.07 5.14
CA GLU A 373 19.95 -21.82 3.89
C GLU A 373 20.06 -20.89 2.68
N ALA A 374 19.23 -19.85 2.61
CA ALA A 374 19.28 -18.85 1.54
C ALA A 374 20.67 -18.19 1.38
N ALA A 375 21.45 -18.04 2.47
CA ALA A 375 22.79 -17.47 2.44
C ALA A 375 23.85 -18.42 1.83
N TYR A 376 23.64 -19.74 1.90
CA TYR A 376 24.55 -20.74 1.33
C TYR A 376 24.27 -21.03 -0.15
N HIS A 377 23.09 -20.68 -0.65
CA HIS A 377 22.68 -20.91 -2.03
C HIS A 377 23.19 -19.82 -2.99
N ARG A 378 24.48 -19.90 -3.35
CA ARG A 378 25.15 -18.91 -4.22
C ARG A 378 24.82 -19.01 -5.72
N THR A 379 24.15 -20.07 -6.17
CA THR A 379 23.81 -20.28 -7.58
C THR A 379 22.39 -20.84 -7.74
N ASP A 380 21.81 -20.70 -8.93
CA ASP A 380 20.49 -21.22 -9.28
C ASP A 380 20.51 -22.68 -9.80
N LEU A 381 21.66 -23.35 -9.70
CA LEU A 381 21.90 -24.73 -10.14
C LEU A 381 21.41 -25.01 -11.58
N LEU A 382 21.54 -24.03 -12.48
CA LEU A 382 21.02 -24.10 -13.85
C LEU A 382 21.39 -25.41 -14.58
N GLU A 383 22.68 -25.78 -14.57
CA GLU A 383 23.17 -26.96 -15.28
C GLU A 383 22.61 -28.27 -14.71
N GLN A 384 22.42 -28.34 -13.39
CA GLN A 384 21.80 -29.51 -12.74
C GLN A 384 20.28 -29.60 -13.02
N ARG A 385 19.63 -28.46 -13.27
CA ARG A 385 18.21 -28.42 -13.66
C ARG A 385 17.96 -28.81 -15.12
N ARG A 386 18.96 -28.70 -16.01
CA ARG A 386 18.81 -29.07 -17.43
C ARG A 386 18.29 -30.49 -17.65
N PRO A 387 18.93 -31.56 -17.12
CA PRO A 387 18.44 -32.92 -17.33
C PRO A 387 17.04 -33.13 -16.75
N MET A 388 16.74 -32.55 -15.58
CA MET A 388 15.41 -32.63 -14.96
C MET A 388 14.33 -31.97 -15.84
N MET A 389 14.57 -30.77 -16.35
CA MET A 389 13.61 -30.08 -17.22
C MET A 389 13.45 -30.77 -18.58
N GLN A 390 14.51 -31.42 -19.09
CA GLN A 390 14.42 -32.22 -20.30
C GLN A 390 13.61 -33.51 -20.07
N ALA A 391 13.86 -34.23 -18.98
CA ALA A 391 13.09 -35.42 -18.61
C ALA A 391 11.60 -35.10 -18.39
N TRP A 392 11.30 -33.96 -17.75
CA TRP A 392 9.92 -33.47 -17.62
C TRP A 392 9.26 -33.26 -18.98
N ALA A 393 9.97 -32.63 -19.91
CA ALA A 393 9.47 -32.39 -21.25
C ALA A 393 9.27 -33.69 -22.06
N ASP A 394 10.20 -34.65 -21.94
CA ASP A 394 10.12 -35.96 -22.58
C ASP A 394 8.95 -36.79 -22.01
N PHE A 395 8.64 -36.66 -20.71
CA PHE A 395 7.45 -37.25 -20.10
C PHE A 395 6.14 -36.65 -20.65
N ILE A 396 6.06 -35.31 -20.71
CA ILE A 396 4.84 -34.61 -21.16
C ILE A 396 4.57 -34.81 -22.66
N LEU A 397 5.62 -34.65 -23.47
CA LEU A 397 5.53 -34.68 -24.92
C LEU A 397 6.70 -35.54 -25.42
N PRO A 398 6.52 -36.87 -25.42
CA PRO A 398 7.52 -37.80 -25.92
C PRO A 398 7.87 -37.47 -27.36
N ARG A 399 9.16 -37.38 -27.65
CA ARG A 399 9.64 -37.27 -29.02
C ARG A 399 9.51 -38.66 -29.68
N PRO A 400 9.18 -38.73 -30.98
CA PRO A 400 9.37 -39.99 -31.70
C PRO A 400 10.83 -40.42 -31.53
N ALA A 401 11.04 -41.72 -31.30
CA ALA A 401 12.40 -42.25 -31.21
C ALA A 401 13.16 -41.85 -32.48
N PRO A 402 14.43 -41.39 -32.36
CA PRO A 402 15.25 -41.23 -33.55
C PRO A 402 15.36 -42.60 -34.23
N ASP A 403 15.02 -42.65 -35.51
CA ASP A 403 15.19 -43.83 -36.36
C ASP A 403 16.65 -44.30 -36.41
#